data_AF-A0AA42YHB1-F1
#
_entry.id   AF-A0AA42YHB1-F1
#
_cell.length_a   1.000
_cell.length_b   1.000
_cell.length_c   1.000
_cell.angle_alpha   90.00
_cell.angle_beta   90.00
_cell.angle_gamma   90.00
#
_symmetry.space_group_name_H-M   'P 1'
#
loop_
_entity.id
_entity.type
_entity.pdbx_description
1 polymer ?
#
loop_
_entity_poly.entity_id
_entity_poly.type
_entity_poly.pdbx_seq_one_letter_code
_entity_poly.pdbx_strand_id
1 'polypeptide(L)'
;MSRRRARAAAAALLLAAGCGAAWGPAAAQEEDSAFLAFGDSITRGGSQFDEENRGGYPGRLQARLRQADPAAVVYNFGRDGEVTAEGLSRVGNVLELVDADAFLLMEGTNDINKVIEGSISFESIENNLAGIAARAASAGLRIYYGNLLPRPPGVNLDRSNVLTFALSRALRDLAYRQQRGLVDVWEGFFFEPGAFRRLYSPTQGGVGHPNAAGFAFMADLFFDVVRGIDSVGPVPGALSPTYGTDEIAPGDPIELTIYDFGAGIDAAGVTLTINGEPVATTHSGSERRRILNHDATAQSLGCYAQVGFAASDLADPPNVTDRVYKEFTVAGGRILKGDLNRSCRVDGADLLIVAFAFGARNGEPRYSKLADINDDNIVDGRDLAELAGNFGESS
;
A
#
# COMPACT_ATOMS: atom_id res chain seq x y z
N MET A 1 38.82 7.82 -11.64
CA MET A 1 37.72 8.82 -11.57
C MET A 1 36.43 8.04 -11.41
N SER A 2 35.66 8.25 -10.33
CA SER A 2 34.36 7.57 -10.18
C SER A 2 33.40 8.02 -11.28
N ARG A 3 32.51 7.12 -11.72
CA ARG A 3 31.50 7.41 -12.76
C ARG A 3 30.66 8.66 -12.40
N ARG A 4 30.48 8.92 -11.10
CA ARG A 4 29.84 10.12 -10.51
C ARG A 4 30.39 11.46 -11.02
N ARG A 5 31.72 11.61 -11.16
CA ARG A 5 32.32 12.89 -11.60
C ARG A 5 32.15 13.14 -13.10
N ALA A 6 32.00 12.09 -13.90
CA ALA A 6 31.74 12.21 -15.33
C ALA A 6 30.29 12.64 -15.61
N ARG A 7 29.31 12.14 -14.84
CA ARG A 7 27.89 12.52 -14.96
C ARG A 7 27.61 13.95 -14.50
N ALA A 8 28.24 14.42 -13.42
CA ALA A 8 28.09 15.80 -12.94
C ALA A 8 28.62 16.86 -13.94
N ALA A 9 29.58 16.49 -14.80
CA ALA A 9 30.14 17.40 -15.80
C ALA A 9 29.23 17.62 -17.02
N ALA A 10 28.22 16.77 -17.24
CA ALA A 10 27.30 16.87 -18.38
C ALA A 10 26.05 17.73 -18.11
N ALA A 11 25.77 18.09 -16.85
CA ALA A 11 24.54 18.78 -16.46
C ALA A 11 24.63 20.33 -16.50
N ALA A 12 25.74 20.90 -16.97
CA ALA A 12 25.93 22.35 -17.03
C ALA A 12 25.91 22.86 -18.47
N LEU A 13 24.72 22.96 -19.07
CA LEU A 13 24.26 24.03 -19.97
C LEU A 13 22.88 23.65 -20.52
N LEU A 14 21.82 24.35 -20.11
CA LEU A 14 20.66 24.76 -20.92
C LEU A 14 19.70 25.58 -20.05
N LEU A 15 19.92 26.89 -20.04
CA LEU A 15 18.96 27.91 -19.61
C LEU A 15 18.26 28.42 -20.87
N ALA A 16 16.97 28.07 -21.08
CA ALA A 16 15.99 28.92 -21.78
C ALA A 16 14.56 28.33 -21.74
N ALA A 17 13.68 29.08 -21.06
CA ALA A 17 12.28 29.40 -21.35
C ALA A 17 11.27 28.33 -21.86
N GLY A 18 10.26 28.07 -21.03
CA GLY A 18 8.83 28.25 -21.34
C GLY A 18 8.12 27.28 -22.31
N CYS A 19 6.96 26.78 -21.86
CA CYS A 19 5.95 25.94 -22.53
C CYS A 19 6.17 24.42 -22.53
N GLY A 20 5.32 23.73 -21.73
CA GLY A 20 4.79 22.39 -21.99
C GLY A 20 5.79 21.32 -22.43
N ALA A 21 6.65 20.86 -21.53
CA ALA A 21 7.38 19.61 -21.76
C ALA A 21 6.47 18.42 -21.43
N ALA A 22 5.66 18.00 -22.40
CA ALA A 22 5.28 16.60 -22.48
C ALA A 22 6.58 15.79 -22.58
N TRP A 23 6.75 14.78 -21.72
CA TRP A 23 7.84 13.83 -21.87
C TRP A 23 7.61 13.06 -23.18
N GLY A 24 8.28 13.50 -24.25
CA GLY A 24 8.54 12.64 -25.40
C GLY A 24 9.38 11.43 -24.96
N PRO A 25 9.45 10.36 -25.78
CA PRO A 25 10.09 9.12 -25.37
C PRO A 25 11.50 9.44 -24.87
N ALA A 26 11.76 9.06 -23.62
CA ALA A 26 13.02 9.30 -22.96
C ALA A 26 14.16 8.89 -23.89
N ALA A 27 15.09 9.82 -24.14
CA ALA A 27 16.40 9.45 -24.66
C ALA A 27 16.91 8.28 -23.81
N ALA A 28 17.26 7.15 -24.46
CA ALA A 28 17.60 5.87 -23.85
C ALA A 28 18.22 6.06 -22.47
N GLN A 29 17.40 5.91 -21.44
CA GLN A 29 17.84 6.07 -20.06
C GLN A 29 18.86 4.96 -19.85
N GLU A 30 20.14 5.31 -19.58
CA GLU A 30 21.11 4.30 -19.17
C GLU A 30 20.46 3.48 -18.06
N GLU A 31 20.23 2.19 -18.33
CA GLU A 31 19.57 1.34 -17.36
C GLU A 31 20.47 1.25 -16.13
N ASP A 32 19.90 1.58 -14.97
CA ASP A 32 20.62 1.52 -13.70
C ASP A 32 21.16 0.09 -13.55
N SER A 33 22.47 -0.04 -13.32
CA SER A 33 23.13 -1.35 -13.18
C SER A 33 23.55 -1.58 -11.73
N ALA A 34 23.72 -0.53 -10.94
CA ALA A 34 24.07 -0.61 -9.53
C ALA A 34 22.98 0.00 -8.65
N PHE A 35 22.45 -0.81 -7.73
CA PHE A 35 21.36 -0.43 -6.83
C PHE A 35 21.83 -0.48 -5.38
N LEU A 36 21.41 0.48 -4.57
CA LEU A 36 21.60 0.49 -3.12
C LEU A 36 20.24 0.26 -2.47
N ALA A 37 20.03 -0.93 -1.90
CA ALA A 37 18.83 -1.23 -1.12
C ALA A 37 19.04 -0.84 0.35
N PHE A 38 18.23 0.08 0.85
CA PHE A 38 18.34 0.65 2.19
C PHE A 38 17.03 0.47 2.96
N GLY A 39 17.14 0.03 4.20
CA GLY A 39 16.00 -0.10 5.08
C GLY A 39 16.25 -0.98 6.29
N ASP A 40 15.18 -1.59 6.78
CA ASP A 40 15.19 -2.36 8.02
C ASP A 40 15.47 -3.87 7.83
N SER A 41 15.02 -4.71 8.78
CA SER A 41 15.09 -6.17 8.75
C SER A 41 14.50 -6.82 7.48
N ILE A 42 13.47 -6.20 6.88
CA ILE A 42 12.83 -6.71 5.66
C ILE A 42 13.80 -6.56 4.48
N THR A 43 14.47 -5.41 4.39
CA THR A 43 15.55 -5.20 3.40
C THR A 43 16.74 -6.10 3.69
N ARG A 44 17.12 -6.30 4.96
CA ARG A 44 18.24 -7.18 5.32
C ARG A 44 17.99 -8.63 4.90
N GLY A 45 16.78 -9.13 5.11
CA GLY A 45 16.41 -10.52 4.79
C GLY A 45 17.17 -11.55 5.63
N GLY A 46 17.02 -11.48 6.96
CA GLY A 46 17.71 -12.40 7.87
C GLY A 46 17.39 -13.88 7.61
N SER A 47 18.41 -14.74 7.75
CA SER A 47 18.31 -16.19 7.47
C SER A 47 17.32 -16.94 8.35
N GLN A 48 16.92 -16.36 9.48
CA GLN A 48 15.86 -16.92 10.33
C GLN A 48 14.47 -16.85 9.68
N PHE A 49 14.30 -16.03 8.64
CA PHE A 49 13.07 -15.88 7.87
C PHE A 49 13.26 -16.31 6.41
N ASP A 50 14.42 -16.01 5.84
CA ASP A 50 14.83 -16.46 4.51
C ASP A 50 15.55 -17.81 4.58
N GLU A 51 14.78 -18.90 4.51
CA GLU A 51 15.29 -20.28 4.59
C GLU A 51 16.33 -20.61 3.51
N GLU A 52 16.27 -19.93 2.35
CA GLU A 52 17.25 -20.10 1.27
C GLU A 52 18.50 -19.22 1.46
N ASN A 53 18.48 -18.32 2.45
CA ASN A 53 19.55 -17.39 2.81
C ASN A 53 20.16 -16.66 1.59
N ARG A 54 19.30 -16.10 0.73
CA ARG A 54 19.72 -15.38 -0.49
C ARG A 54 19.84 -13.87 -0.27
N GLY A 55 19.79 -13.41 0.97
CA GLY A 55 19.94 -11.99 1.32
C GLY A 55 18.67 -11.18 1.06
N GLY A 56 17.50 -11.75 1.34
CA GLY A 56 16.20 -11.08 1.24
C GLY A 56 15.76 -10.79 -0.19
N TYR A 57 14.94 -9.75 -0.36
CA TYR A 57 14.57 -9.25 -1.69
C TYR A 57 15.78 -8.64 -2.43
N PRO A 58 16.76 -7.95 -1.81
CA PRO A 58 17.86 -7.34 -2.57
C PRO A 58 18.74 -8.37 -3.28
N GLY A 59 19.07 -9.49 -2.62
CA GLY A 59 19.88 -10.53 -3.25
C GLY A 59 19.13 -11.30 -4.35
N ARG A 60 17.81 -11.48 -4.21
CA ARG A 60 16.95 -12.06 -5.26
C ARG A 60 16.77 -11.09 -6.43
N LEU A 61 16.61 -9.80 -6.16
CA LEU A 61 16.57 -8.74 -7.16
C LEU A 61 17.87 -8.72 -7.97
N GLN A 62 19.04 -8.83 -7.32
CA GLN A 62 20.31 -8.95 -8.02
C GLN A 62 20.34 -10.16 -8.96
N ALA A 63 19.88 -11.32 -8.49
CA ALA A 63 19.84 -12.53 -9.31
C ALA A 63 18.93 -12.35 -10.53
N ARG A 64 17.78 -11.68 -10.37
CA ARG A 64 16.84 -11.37 -11.45
C ARG A 64 17.43 -10.37 -12.45
N LEU A 65 18.00 -9.26 -11.96
CA LEU A 65 18.65 -8.24 -12.79
C LEU A 65 19.79 -8.83 -13.62
N ARG A 66 20.57 -9.77 -13.05
CA ARG A 66 21.69 -10.45 -13.74
C ARG A 66 21.31 -11.34 -14.90
N GLN A 67 20.03 -11.69 -15.03
CA GLN A 67 19.54 -12.43 -16.20
C GLN A 67 19.53 -11.54 -17.45
N ALA A 68 19.29 -10.23 -17.29
CA ALA A 68 19.29 -9.24 -18.38
C ALA A 68 20.63 -8.50 -18.48
N ASP A 69 21.23 -8.15 -17.33
CA ASP A 69 22.51 -7.45 -17.25
C ASP A 69 23.47 -8.19 -16.29
N PRO A 70 24.41 -9.00 -16.80
CA PRO A 70 25.36 -9.73 -15.96
C PRO A 70 26.22 -8.85 -15.04
N ALA A 71 26.36 -7.55 -15.33
CA ALA A 71 27.10 -6.60 -14.50
C ALA A 71 26.26 -6.03 -13.34
N ALA A 72 24.94 -6.30 -13.31
CA ALA A 72 24.06 -5.75 -12.30
C ALA A 72 24.47 -6.13 -10.88
N VAL A 73 24.41 -5.17 -9.97
CA VAL A 73 24.73 -5.35 -8.55
C VAL A 73 23.69 -4.67 -7.67
N VAL A 74 23.35 -5.33 -6.56
CA VAL A 74 22.46 -4.76 -5.53
C VAL A 74 23.17 -4.84 -4.20
N TYR A 75 23.53 -3.67 -3.65
CA TYR A 75 24.13 -3.56 -2.33
C TYR A 75 23.04 -3.54 -1.26
N ASN A 76 23.02 -4.55 -0.40
CA ASN A 76 22.05 -4.66 0.68
C ASN A 76 22.56 -3.94 1.95
N PHE A 77 21.92 -2.83 2.30
CA PHE A 77 22.16 -2.04 3.51
C PHE A 77 20.96 -2.09 4.49
N GLY A 78 20.29 -3.23 4.54
CA GLY A 78 19.25 -3.52 5.52
C GLY A 78 19.78 -3.69 6.95
N ARG A 79 19.05 -3.16 7.95
CA ARG A 79 19.43 -3.24 9.37
C ARG A 79 18.26 -3.66 10.26
N ASP A 80 18.45 -4.69 11.09
CA ASP A 80 17.37 -5.17 11.96
C ASP A 80 16.82 -4.10 12.88
N GLY A 81 15.49 -4.01 12.95
CA GLY A 81 14.77 -3.15 13.88
C GLY A 81 14.92 -1.65 13.62
N GLU A 82 15.61 -1.23 12.56
CA GLU A 82 15.87 0.18 12.29
C GLU A 82 14.55 0.95 12.07
N VAL A 83 14.50 2.16 12.62
CA VAL A 83 13.44 3.15 12.39
C VAL A 83 13.96 4.28 11.51
N THR A 84 13.06 5.02 10.85
CA THR A 84 13.44 6.06 9.88
C THR A 84 14.36 7.15 10.44
N ALA A 85 14.26 7.47 11.74
CA ALA A 85 15.14 8.45 12.39
C ALA A 85 16.61 7.97 12.43
N GLU A 86 16.82 6.68 12.69
CA GLU A 86 18.14 6.05 12.70
C GLU A 86 18.68 5.92 11.28
N GLY A 87 17.83 5.52 10.33
CA GLY A 87 18.15 5.49 8.90
C GLY A 87 18.60 6.86 8.38
N LEU A 88 17.93 7.94 8.80
CA LEU A 88 18.32 9.31 8.48
C LEU A 88 19.70 9.66 9.04
N SER A 89 20.05 9.22 10.25
CA SER A 89 21.42 9.41 10.76
C SER A 89 22.46 8.59 9.99
N ARG A 90 22.09 7.38 9.52
CA ARG A 90 22.99 6.41 8.90
C ARG A 90 23.27 6.63 7.42
N VAL A 91 22.31 7.19 6.67
CA VAL A 91 22.36 7.22 5.19
C VAL A 91 23.61 7.91 4.64
N GLY A 92 24.12 8.97 5.28
CA GLY A 92 25.30 9.69 4.82
C GLY A 92 26.53 8.79 4.69
N ASN A 93 26.81 8.02 5.75
CA ASN A 93 27.94 7.08 5.78
C ASN A 93 27.75 5.96 4.74
N VAL A 94 26.52 5.48 4.54
CA VAL A 94 26.23 4.40 3.58
C VAL A 94 26.46 4.84 2.13
N LEU A 95 26.11 6.08 1.79
CA LEU A 95 26.30 6.64 0.43
C LEU A 95 27.78 6.76 0.03
N GLU A 96 28.70 6.75 1.00
CA GLU A 96 30.16 6.78 0.78
C GLU A 96 30.76 5.39 0.54
N LEU A 97 30.06 4.31 0.89
CA LEU A 97 30.60 2.94 0.81
C LEU A 97 30.54 2.33 -0.58
N VAL A 98 29.59 2.77 -1.42
CA VAL A 98 29.31 2.14 -2.72
C VAL A 98 29.01 3.17 -3.81
N ASP A 99 29.30 2.81 -5.06
CA ASP A 99 28.92 3.58 -6.25
C ASP A 99 27.67 2.96 -6.89
N ALA A 100 26.49 3.44 -6.51
CA ALA A 100 25.20 3.05 -7.07
C ALA A 100 24.59 4.14 -7.96
N ASP A 101 23.75 3.72 -8.92
CA ASP A 101 22.94 4.55 -9.82
C ASP A 101 21.57 4.87 -9.21
N ALA A 102 21.01 3.91 -8.47
CA ALA A 102 19.67 4.01 -7.87
C ALA A 102 19.66 3.61 -6.39
N PHE A 103 18.71 4.19 -5.65
CA PHE A 103 18.49 3.99 -4.22
C PHE A 103 17.09 3.45 -4.00
N LEU A 104 16.99 2.24 -3.45
CA LEU A 104 15.74 1.57 -3.09
C LEU A 104 15.52 1.77 -1.59
N LEU A 105 14.58 2.64 -1.21
CA LEU A 105 14.31 3.01 0.18
C LEU A 105 13.04 2.34 0.68
N MET A 106 13.17 1.33 1.53
CA MET A 106 12.03 0.65 2.17
C MET A 106 12.21 0.59 3.68
N GLU A 107 11.61 1.53 4.39
CA GLU A 107 11.71 1.69 5.84
C GLU A 107 10.42 2.30 6.41
N GLY A 108 10.20 2.15 7.72
CA GLY A 108 8.99 2.61 8.41
C GLY A 108 8.17 1.49 9.06
N THR A 109 8.52 0.22 8.82
CA THR A 109 7.80 -0.92 9.41
C THR A 109 7.88 -0.91 10.94
N ASN A 110 9.06 -0.60 11.49
CA ASN A 110 9.28 -0.51 12.94
C ASN A 110 8.70 0.78 13.54
N ASP A 111 8.68 1.87 12.75
CA ASP A 111 8.12 3.16 13.14
C ASP A 111 6.63 3.06 13.51
N ILE A 112 5.86 2.15 12.88
CA ILE A 112 4.47 1.89 13.28
C ILE A 112 4.36 1.50 14.76
N ASN A 113 5.29 0.70 15.28
CA ASN A 113 5.29 0.36 16.71
C ASN A 113 5.55 1.61 17.56
N LYS A 114 6.40 2.52 17.07
CA LYS A 114 6.72 3.80 17.74
C LYS A 114 5.59 4.81 17.70
N VAL A 115 4.75 4.78 16.66
CA VAL A 115 3.49 5.53 16.60
C VAL A 115 2.49 4.99 17.63
N ILE A 116 2.35 3.67 17.75
CA ILE A 116 1.48 3.05 18.76
C ILE A 116 1.94 3.38 20.18
N GLU A 117 3.26 3.41 20.42
CA GLU A 117 3.86 3.85 21.68
C GLU A 117 3.68 5.37 21.93
N GLY A 118 3.21 6.15 20.95
CA GLY A 118 3.05 7.61 21.05
C GLY A 118 4.36 8.39 21.01
N SER A 119 5.46 7.75 20.60
CA SER A 119 6.81 8.33 20.64
C SER A 119 7.20 9.11 19.38
N ILE A 120 6.52 8.86 18.25
CA ILE A 120 6.70 9.59 16.99
C ILE A 120 5.36 9.76 16.26
N SER A 121 5.31 10.69 15.30
CA SER A 121 4.15 10.92 14.41
C SER A 121 4.41 10.43 12.98
N PHE A 122 3.35 10.22 12.19
CA PHE A 122 3.49 9.95 10.74
C PHE A 122 4.25 11.06 10.02
N GLU A 123 4.02 12.32 10.39
CA GLU A 123 4.78 13.46 9.84
C GLU A 123 6.29 13.32 10.10
N SER A 124 6.69 12.83 11.28
CA SER A 124 8.11 12.58 11.58
C SER A 124 8.69 11.50 10.67
N ILE A 125 7.94 10.43 10.42
CA ILE A 125 8.35 9.33 9.52
C ILE A 125 8.51 9.84 8.09
N GLU A 126 7.51 10.57 7.57
CA GLU A 126 7.55 11.17 6.23
C GLU A 126 8.73 12.13 6.08
N ASN A 127 8.97 13.00 7.06
CA ASN A 127 10.09 13.94 7.05
C ASN A 127 11.44 13.22 7.06
N ASN A 128 11.58 12.14 7.83
CA ASN A 128 12.80 11.33 7.85
C ASN A 128 13.05 10.67 6.49
N LEU A 129 12.03 10.01 5.91
CA LEU A 129 12.13 9.35 4.61
C LEU A 129 12.41 10.35 3.48
N ALA A 130 11.79 11.54 3.54
CA ALA A 130 12.09 12.65 2.64
C ALA A 130 13.55 13.10 2.77
N GLY A 131 14.07 13.22 4.00
CA GLY A 131 15.45 13.57 4.26
C GLY A 131 16.46 12.53 3.76
N ILE A 132 16.16 11.23 3.92
CA ILE A 132 16.99 10.13 3.39
C ILE A 132 17.04 10.21 1.86
N ALA A 133 15.88 10.29 1.21
CA ALA A 133 15.77 10.40 -0.24
C ALA A 133 16.46 11.65 -0.79
N ALA A 134 16.34 12.80 -0.11
CA ALA A 134 16.99 14.03 -0.52
C ALA A 134 18.54 13.92 -0.48
N ARG A 135 19.09 13.23 0.52
CA ARG A 135 20.55 12.99 0.62
C ARG A 135 21.05 12.05 -0.48
N ALA A 136 20.34 10.95 -0.73
CA ALA A 136 20.66 10.04 -1.83
C ALA A 136 20.54 10.72 -3.20
N ALA A 137 19.50 11.54 -3.42
CA ALA A 137 19.33 12.28 -4.65
C ALA A 137 20.41 13.36 -4.85
N SER A 138 20.85 14.01 -3.77
CA SER A 138 21.98 14.96 -3.80
C SER A 138 23.32 14.27 -4.13
N ALA A 139 23.42 12.97 -3.85
CA ALA A 139 24.54 12.13 -4.29
C ALA A 139 24.38 11.62 -5.74
N GLY A 140 23.30 12.01 -6.44
CA GLY A 140 23.05 11.70 -7.85
C GLY A 140 22.29 10.39 -8.08
N LEU A 141 21.72 9.77 -7.05
CA LEU A 141 20.99 8.51 -7.18
C LEU A 141 19.53 8.75 -7.57
N ARG A 142 19.01 7.92 -8.46
CA ARG A 142 17.57 7.83 -8.73
C ARG A 142 16.86 7.15 -7.55
N ILE A 143 15.75 7.71 -7.08
CA ILE A 143 15.09 7.22 -5.87
C ILE A 143 13.84 6.42 -6.22
N TYR A 144 13.74 5.25 -5.60
CA TYR A 144 12.55 4.41 -5.59
C TYR A 144 12.15 4.15 -4.13
N TYR A 145 10.97 4.59 -3.74
CA TYR A 145 10.39 4.24 -2.45
C TYR A 145 9.80 2.82 -2.54
N GLY A 146 10.05 1.97 -1.55
CA GLY A 146 9.22 0.82 -1.24
C GLY A 146 8.35 1.18 -0.05
N ASN A 147 7.03 1.03 -0.16
CA ASN A 147 6.15 1.20 1.01
C ASN A 147 6.16 -0.07 1.89
N LEU A 148 5.14 -0.25 2.73
CA LEU A 148 5.17 -1.25 3.78
C LEU A 148 4.45 -2.54 3.39
N LEU A 149 4.96 -3.66 3.90
CA LEU A 149 4.23 -4.92 3.88
C LEU A 149 3.01 -4.86 4.80
N PRO A 150 1.88 -5.48 4.42
CA PRO A 150 0.80 -5.70 5.36
C PRO A 150 1.25 -6.63 6.49
N ARG A 151 0.78 -6.37 7.70
CA ARG A 151 1.07 -7.17 8.87
C ARG A 151 0.18 -8.41 8.90
N PRO A 152 0.72 -9.64 9.05
CA PRO A 152 -0.10 -10.83 9.10
C PRO A 152 -0.94 -10.87 10.39
N PRO A 153 -2.11 -11.54 10.40
CA PRO A 153 -3.04 -11.51 11.54
C PRO A 153 -2.46 -11.98 12.89
N GLY A 154 -1.37 -12.74 12.86
CA GLY A 154 -0.69 -13.27 14.04
C GLY A 154 0.27 -12.29 14.75
N VAL A 155 0.46 -11.06 14.25
CA VAL A 155 1.34 -10.09 14.93
C VAL A 155 0.67 -9.45 16.15
N ASN A 156 1.50 -8.91 17.05
CA ASN A 156 1.04 -8.31 18.31
C ASN A 156 0.52 -6.87 18.14
N LEU A 157 1.03 -6.14 17.16
CA LEU A 157 0.77 -4.71 16.99
C LEU A 157 0.24 -4.43 15.59
N ASP A 158 -0.80 -3.61 15.50
CA ASP A 158 -1.46 -3.23 14.24
C ASP A 158 -1.87 -4.44 13.38
N ARG A 159 -2.39 -5.50 14.02
CA ARG A 159 -2.89 -6.73 13.34
C ARG A 159 -4.02 -6.46 12.34
N SER A 160 -4.78 -5.38 12.56
CA SER A 160 -5.84 -4.93 11.65
C SER A 160 -5.32 -3.97 10.56
N ASN A 161 -4.01 -3.72 10.52
CA ASN A 161 -3.33 -2.94 9.48
C ASN A 161 -3.80 -1.47 9.34
N VAL A 162 -4.43 -0.90 10.36
CA VAL A 162 -4.98 0.46 10.31
C VAL A 162 -3.87 1.47 10.09
N LEU A 163 -2.78 1.37 10.86
CA LEU A 163 -1.68 2.33 10.81
C LEU A 163 -0.70 2.02 9.66
N THR A 164 -0.40 0.74 9.43
CA THR A 164 0.49 0.30 8.35
C THR A 164 -0.08 0.68 6.99
N PHE A 165 -1.40 0.55 6.79
CA PHE A 165 -2.05 1.01 5.57
C PHE A 165 -2.04 2.54 5.46
N ALA A 166 -2.36 3.25 6.55
CA ALA A 166 -2.36 4.71 6.54
C ALA A 166 -1.00 5.29 6.16
N LEU A 167 0.10 4.74 6.69
CA LEU A 167 1.46 5.13 6.29
C LEU A 167 1.77 4.73 4.85
N SER A 168 1.39 3.53 4.40
CA SER A 168 1.61 3.10 3.01
C SER A 168 0.97 4.06 1.99
N ARG A 169 -0.22 4.60 2.31
CA ARG A 169 -0.87 5.63 1.50
C ARG A 169 -0.17 6.98 1.56
N ALA A 170 0.30 7.39 2.74
CA ALA A 170 1.09 8.61 2.88
C ALA A 170 2.38 8.53 2.03
N LEU A 171 2.99 7.35 1.92
CA LEU A 171 4.16 7.12 1.06
C LEU A 171 3.85 7.19 -0.44
N ARG A 172 2.63 6.82 -0.87
CA ARG A 172 2.17 7.08 -2.25
C ARG A 172 2.19 8.58 -2.54
N ASP A 173 1.57 9.37 -1.65
CA ASP A 173 1.55 10.83 -1.80
C ASP A 173 2.96 11.46 -1.74
N LEU A 174 3.82 11.00 -0.82
CA LEU A 174 5.20 11.45 -0.71
C LEU A 174 6.00 11.17 -1.99
N ALA A 175 5.90 9.96 -2.54
CA ALA A 175 6.57 9.58 -3.79
C ALA A 175 6.09 10.44 -4.96
N TYR A 176 4.77 10.69 -5.07
CA TYR A 176 4.20 11.58 -6.07
C TYR A 176 4.72 13.01 -5.93
N ARG A 177 4.63 13.62 -4.74
CA ARG A 177 5.07 15.00 -4.48
C ARG A 177 6.55 15.21 -4.78
N GLN A 178 7.38 14.22 -4.51
CA GLN A 178 8.82 14.27 -4.77
C GLN A 178 9.21 13.79 -6.18
N GLN A 179 8.24 13.40 -7.02
CA GLN A 179 8.47 12.87 -8.36
C GLN A 179 9.46 11.69 -8.35
N ARG A 180 9.25 10.74 -7.43
CA ARG A 180 10.08 9.53 -7.28
C ARG A 180 9.31 8.29 -7.72
N GLY A 181 10.04 7.23 -8.04
CA GLY A 181 9.43 5.92 -8.29
C GLY A 181 8.85 5.34 -7.00
N LEU A 182 7.81 4.52 -7.13
CA LEU A 182 7.22 3.76 -6.02
C LEU A 182 7.14 2.29 -6.41
N VAL A 183 7.63 1.44 -5.52
CA VAL A 183 7.35 0.00 -5.47
C VAL A 183 6.27 -0.19 -4.41
N ASP A 184 5.04 -0.41 -4.87
CA ASP A 184 3.89 -0.56 -3.98
C ASP A 184 3.79 -1.99 -3.45
N VAL A 185 4.69 -2.32 -2.52
CA VAL A 185 4.77 -3.62 -1.86
C VAL A 185 3.47 -3.92 -1.11
N TRP A 186 2.84 -2.91 -0.52
CA TRP A 186 1.52 -3.02 0.11
C TRP A 186 0.50 -3.60 -0.87
N GLU A 187 0.36 -2.95 -2.03
CA GLU A 187 -0.60 -3.32 -3.07
C GLU A 187 -0.38 -4.74 -3.55
N GLY A 188 0.86 -5.07 -3.92
CA GLY A 188 1.22 -6.40 -4.39
C GLY A 188 0.93 -7.49 -3.36
N PHE A 189 1.24 -7.27 -2.08
CA PHE A 189 1.03 -8.28 -1.05
C PHE A 189 -0.41 -8.41 -0.57
N PHE A 190 -1.10 -7.28 -0.37
CA PHE A 190 -2.42 -7.28 0.24
C PHE A 190 -3.46 -7.99 -0.65
N PHE A 191 -3.31 -7.85 -1.97
CA PHE A 191 -4.22 -8.44 -2.95
C PHE A 191 -3.71 -9.75 -3.57
N GLU A 192 -2.50 -10.19 -3.24
CA GLU A 192 -1.99 -11.50 -3.66
C GLU A 192 -2.74 -12.65 -2.94
N PRO A 193 -3.39 -13.58 -3.69
CA PRO A 193 -4.20 -14.64 -3.10
C PRO A 193 -3.46 -15.49 -2.07
N GLY A 194 -3.93 -15.43 -0.82
CA GLY A 194 -3.36 -16.21 0.28
C GLY A 194 -1.95 -15.77 0.67
N ALA A 195 -1.55 -14.52 0.40
CA ALA A 195 -0.24 -13.97 0.72
C ALA A 195 0.22 -14.27 2.15
N PHE A 196 -0.60 -14.00 3.17
CA PHE A 196 -0.23 -14.27 4.58
C PHE A 196 0.12 -15.72 4.89
N ARG A 197 -0.42 -16.68 4.13
CA ARG A 197 -0.10 -18.11 4.29
C ARG A 197 1.10 -18.52 3.43
N ARG A 198 1.23 -17.94 2.24
CA ARG A 198 2.21 -18.35 1.20
C ARG A 198 3.54 -17.63 1.30
N LEU A 199 3.52 -16.34 1.63
CA LEU A 199 4.64 -15.41 1.47
C LEU A 199 5.27 -14.97 2.79
N TYR A 200 4.68 -15.31 3.93
CA TYR A 200 5.21 -14.96 5.26
C TYR A 200 5.86 -16.15 5.95
N SER A 201 6.86 -15.85 6.78
CA SER A 201 7.48 -16.84 7.65
C SER A 201 6.47 -17.35 8.69
N PRO A 202 6.45 -18.66 8.99
CA PRO A 202 5.60 -19.22 10.04
C PRO A 202 6.06 -18.82 11.44
N THR A 203 7.29 -18.31 11.58
CA THR A 203 7.78 -17.73 12.83
C THR A 203 7.04 -16.43 13.09
N GLN A 204 5.89 -16.54 13.75
CA GLN A 204 5.04 -15.41 14.10
C GLN A 204 5.63 -14.65 15.29
N GLY A 205 5.76 -13.32 15.15
CA GLY A 205 6.30 -12.42 16.15
C GLY A 205 6.85 -11.14 15.51
N GLY A 206 6.83 -10.03 16.25
CA GLY A 206 7.32 -8.74 15.74
C GLY A 206 6.41 -8.13 14.66
N VAL A 207 6.98 -7.80 13.50
CA VAL A 207 6.33 -7.03 12.43
C VAL A 207 5.80 -7.88 11.26
N GLY A 208 6.08 -9.19 11.26
CA GLY A 208 5.70 -10.11 10.20
C GLY A 208 6.67 -10.10 9.03
N HIS A 209 7.61 -11.05 9.03
CA HIS A 209 8.66 -11.15 8.01
C HIS A 209 8.25 -12.06 6.84
N PRO A 210 8.61 -11.71 5.59
CA PRO A 210 8.47 -12.61 4.45
C PRO A 210 9.29 -13.89 4.64
N ASN A 211 8.82 -14.98 4.04
CA ASN A 211 9.63 -16.18 3.81
C ASN A 211 10.40 -16.04 2.48
N ALA A 212 11.12 -17.08 2.08
CA ALA A 212 11.87 -17.10 0.81
C ALA A 212 11.01 -16.77 -0.42
N ALA A 213 9.77 -17.28 -0.49
CA ALA A 213 8.83 -16.99 -1.58
C ALA A 213 8.33 -15.54 -1.53
N GLY A 214 8.05 -15.00 -0.33
CA GLY A 214 7.71 -13.59 -0.17
C GLY A 214 8.84 -12.66 -0.59
N PHE A 215 10.09 -12.95 -0.22
CA PHE A 215 11.24 -12.17 -0.69
C PHE A 215 11.45 -12.28 -2.21
N ALA A 216 11.12 -13.42 -2.83
CA ALA A 216 11.14 -13.54 -4.29
C ALA A 216 10.06 -12.67 -4.95
N PHE A 217 8.84 -12.73 -4.43
CA PHE A 217 7.74 -11.89 -4.91
C PHE A 217 8.04 -10.40 -4.76
N MET A 218 8.61 -9.97 -3.62
CA MET A 218 9.11 -8.61 -3.46
C MET A 218 10.17 -8.26 -4.52
N ALA A 219 11.13 -9.15 -4.76
CA ALA A 219 12.18 -8.89 -5.76
C ALA A 219 11.60 -8.69 -7.17
N ASP A 220 10.52 -9.39 -7.52
CA ASP A 220 9.83 -9.20 -8.79
C ASP A 220 9.14 -7.83 -8.85
N LEU A 221 8.43 -7.41 -7.78
CA LEU A 221 7.85 -6.05 -7.70
C LEU A 221 8.91 -4.95 -7.86
N PHE A 222 10.05 -5.08 -7.18
CA PHE A 222 11.15 -4.13 -7.33
C PHE A 222 11.75 -4.19 -8.73
N PHE A 223 11.92 -5.38 -9.31
CA PHE A 223 12.46 -5.57 -10.65
C PHE A 223 11.60 -4.85 -11.70
N ASP A 224 10.29 -5.02 -11.64
CA ASP A 224 9.36 -4.41 -12.60
C ASP A 224 9.55 -2.89 -12.61
N VAL A 225 9.46 -2.25 -11.44
CA VAL A 225 9.56 -0.80 -11.33
C VAL A 225 10.93 -0.25 -11.76
N VAL A 226 12.04 -0.89 -11.37
CA VAL A 226 13.38 -0.40 -11.77
C VAL A 226 13.66 -0.63 -13.26
N ARG A 227 12.92 -1.54 -13.91
CA ARG A 227 12.97 -1.78 -15.36
C ARG A 227 11.86 -1.05 -16.13
N GLY A 228 11.05 -0.24 -15.46
CA GLY A 228 9.96 0.50 -16.08
C GLY A 228 8.82 -0.40 -16.60
N ILE A 229 8.71 -1.62 -16.07
CA ILE A 229 7.56 -2.49 -16.30
C ILE A 229 6.45 -2.05 -15.35
N ASP A 230 5.29 -1.79 -15.92
CA ASP A 230 4.09 -1.42 -15.18
C ASP A 230 3.19 -2.64 -14.98
N SER A 231 3.19 -3.17 -13.77
CA SER A 231 2.40 -4.34 -13.37
C SER A 231 1.37 -4.01 -12.28
N VAL A 232 1.23 -2.74 -11.90
CA VAL A 232 0.34 -2.30 -10.82
C VAL A 232 -0.54 -1.18 -11.36
N GLY A 233 -1.83 -1.46 -11.50
CA GLY A 233 -2.79 -0.45 -11.94
C GLY A 233 -3.04 0.65 -10.90
N PRO A 234 -3.95 1.59 -11.19
CA PRO A 234 -4.14 2.75 -10.36
C PRO A 234 -4.50 2.39 -8.90
N VAL A 235 -3.79 3.00 -7.95
CA VAL A 235 -3.89 2.71 -6.51
C VAL A 235 -4.54 3.86 -5.75
N PRO A 236 -5.30 3.58 -4.68
CA PRO A 236 -5.98 4.64 -3.94
C PRO A 236 -5.02 5.38 -3.00
N GLY A 237 -5.29 6.68 -2.84
CA GLY A 237 -4.58 7.61 -1.99
C GLY A 237 -5.42 8.09 -0.81
N ALA A 238 -5.37 9.39 -0.53
CA ALA A 238 -6.22 10.02 0.46
C ALA A 238 -7.72 9.85 0.12
N LEU A 239 -8.53 9.73 1.17
CA LEU A 239 -9.99 9.75 1.08
C LEU A 239 -10.52 10.68 2.17
N SER A 240 -11.46 11.55 1.79
CA SER A 240 -12.31 12.31 2.69
C SER A 240 -13.74 11.76 2.65
N PRO A 241 -14.45 11.60 3.78
CA PRO A 241 -13.96 11.77 5.15
C PRO A 241 -12.81 10.82 5.51
N THR A 242 -11.85 11.33 6.30
CA THR A 242 -10.55 10.69 6.54
C THR A 242 -10.66 9.25 7.04
N TYR A 243 -9.71 8.39 6.64
CA TYR A 243 -9.56 7.05 7.20
C TYR A 243 -9.49 7.10 8.74
N GLY A 244 -10.39 6.37 9.42
CA GLY A 244 -10.58 6.43 10.89
C GLY A 244 -11.80 7.25 11.37
N THR A 245 -12.46 7.99 10.47
CA THR A 245 -13.86 8.40 10.68
C THR A 245 -14.75 7.26 10.20
N ASP A 246 -15.56 6.69 11.08
CA ASP A 246 -16.45 5.59 10.69
C ASP A 246 -17.79 6.09 10.16
N GLU A 247 -18.09 7.39 10.27
CA GLU A 247 -19.38 7.98 9.90
C GLU A 247 -19.31 8.94 8.69
N ILE A 248 -20.35 8.96 7.86
CA ILE A 248 -20.58 9.92 6.76
C ILE A 248 -22.04 10.42 6.77
N ALA A 249 -22.27 11.70 6.51
CA ALA A 249 -23.61 12.28 6.42
C ALA A 249 -23.99 12.66 4.97
N PRO A 250 -25.29 12.69 4.64
CA PRO A 250 -25.75 13.37 3.43
C PRO A 250 -25.30 14.84 3.41
N GLY A 251 -24.67 15.24 2.31
CA GLY A 251 -24.04 16.54 2.10
C GLY A 251 -22.53 16.57 2.35
N ASP A 252 -21.95 15.52 2.94
CA ASP A 252 -20.51 15.45 3.13
C ASP A 252 -19.78 15.22 1.79
N PRO A 253 -18.67 15.93 1.54
CA PRO A 253 -17.87 15.69 0.35
C PRO A 253 -17.07 14.39 0.47
N ILE A 254 -17.22 13.54 -0.53
CA ILE A 254 -16.35 12.39 -0.78
C ILE A 254 -15.28 12.83 -1.77
N GLU A 255 -14.04 12.93 -1.28
CA GLU A 255 -12.87 13.19 -2.11
C GLU A 255 -11.98 11.95 -2.10
N LEU A 256 -11.76 11.31 -3.25
CA LEU A 256 -10.84 10.18 -3.40
C LEU A 256 -9.68 10.57 -4.32
N THR A 257 -8.45 10.48 -3.81
CA THR A 257 -7.26 10.54 -4.65
C THR A 257 -6.90 9.16 -5.17
N ILE A 258 -6.51 9.07 -6.45
CA ILE A 258 -6.00 7.88 -7.11
C ILE A 258 -4.62 8.25 -7.69
N TYR A 259 -3.64 7.36 -7.53
CA TYR A 259 -2.30 7.52 -8.10
C TYR A 259 -2.04 6.43 -9.12
N ASP A 260 -1.21 6.74 -10.10
CA ASP A 260 -0.53 5.74 -10.91
C ASP A 260 0.96 6.07 -10.97
N PHE A 261 1.80 5.05 -10.81
CA PHE A 261 3.25 5.21 -10.80
C PHE A 261 3.92 4.67 -12.06
N GLY A 262 3.17 4.06 -12.97
CA GLY A 262 3.62 3.50 -14.24
C GLY A 262 3.18 4.36 -15.43
N ALA A 263 2.36 3.77 -16.31
CA ALA A 263 1.96 4.29 -17.61
C ALA A 263 1.05 5.52 -17.57
N GLY A 264 0.47 5.83 -16.40
CA GLY A 264 -0.50 6.90 -16.19
C GLY A 264 -1.94 6.41 -16.21
N ILE A 265 -2.81 7.10 -15.49
CA ILE A 265 -4.24 6.83 -15.34
C ILE A 265 -4.98 7.17 -16.64
N ASP A 266 -5.75 6.23 -17.17
CA ASP A 266 -6.73 6.51 -18.21
C ASP A 266 -7.90 7.31 -17.62
N ALA A 267 -8.01 8.58 -17.98
CA ALA A 267 -9.06 9.44 -17.47
C ALA A 267 -10.48 8.96 -17.80
N ALA A 268 -10.67 8.21 -18.91
CA ALA A 268 -11.96 7.64 -19.27
C ALA A 268 -12.29 6.36 -18.47
N GLY A 269 -11.27 5.68 -17.95
CA GLY A 269 -11.39 4.44 -17.20
C GLY A 269 -11.65 4.62 -15.70
N VAL A 270 -11.82 5.84 -15.19
CA VAL A 270 -11.94 6.12 -13.75
C VAL A 270 -13.38 6.40 -13.34
N THR A 271 -13.88 5.63 -12.36
CA THR A 271 -15.22 5.74 -11.79
C THR A 271 -15.17 5.63 -10.27
N LEU A 272 -15.85 6.53 -9.56
CA LEU A 272 -16.17 6.36 -8.14
C LEU A 272 -17.47 5.58 -8.01
N THR A 273 -17.53 4.63 -7.08
CA THR A 273 -18.76 3.88 -6.78
C THR A 273 -19.19 4.09 -5.33
N ILE A 274 -20.49 4.10 -5.10
CA ILE A 274 -21.08 4.04 -3.76
C ILE A 274 -22.08 2.89 -3.75
N ASN A 275 -21.90 1.94 -2.83
CA ASN A 275 -22.70 0.72 -2.75
C ASN A 275 -22.73 -0.09 -4.06
N GLY A 276 -21.59 -0.10 -4.77
CA GLY A 276 -21.43 -0.78 -6.06
C GLY A 276 -21.93 0.02 -7.28
N GLU A 277 -22.67 1.11 -7.07
CA GLU A 277 -23.23 1.92 -8.16
C GLU A 277 -22.30 3.08 -8.53
N PRO A 278 -22.02 3.30 -9.83
CA PRO A 278 -21.28 4.48 -10.29
C PRO A 278 -21.97 5.78 -9.89
N VAL A 279 -21.20 6.74 -9.38
CA VAL A 279 -21.69 8.09 -9.06
C VAL A 279 -21.04 9.16 -9.93
N ALA A 280 -21.80 10.21 -10.23
CA ALA A 280 -21.27 11.35 -10.97
C ALA A 280 -20.18 12.05 -10.14
N THR A 281 -19.02 12.26 -10.75
CA THR A 281 -17.85 12.86 -10.08
C THR A 281 -17.27 14.01 -10.89
N THR A 282 -16.72 14.99 -10.17
CA THR A 282 -15.83 15.99 -10.80
C THR A 282 -14.38 15.55 -10.62
N HIS A 283 -13.59 15.70 -11.69
CA HIS A 283 -12.23 15.17 -11.77
C HIS A 283 -11.22 16.32 -11.81
N SER A 284 -10.10 16.16 -11.12
CA SER A 284 -8.95 17.06 -11.23
C SER A 284 -7.62 16.30 -11.11
N GLY A 285 -6.49 16.99 -11.35
CA GLY A 285 -5.14 16.43 -11.21
C GLY A 285 -4.43 16.16 -12.55
N SER A 286 -3.52 15.20 -12.55
CA SER A 286 -2.63 14.83 -13.66
C SER A 286 -2.82 13.36 -14.07
N GLU A 287 -2.10 12.90 -15.10
CA GLU A 287 -2.07 11.49 -15.49
C GLU A 287 -1.51 10.57 -14.39
N ARG A 288 -0.73 11.08 -13.44
CA ARG A 288 -0.17 10.28 -12.32
C ARG A 288 -0.93 10.43 -11.01
N ARG A 289 -1.90 11.36 -10.96
CA ARG A 289 -2.74 11.61 -9.80
C ARG A 289 -4.09 12.17 -10.22
N ARG A 290 -5.16 11.45 -9.97
CA ARG A 290 -6.54 11.94 -10.15
C ARG A 290 -7.20 12.16 -8.81
N ILE A 291 -8.03 13.19 -8.71
CA ILE A 291 -8.90 13.43 -7.55
C ILE A 291 -10.34 13.38 -8.04
N LEU A 292 -11.13 12.51 -7.45
CA LEU A 292 -12.56 12.36 -7.69
C LEU A 292 -13.31 13.02 -6.55
N ASN A 293 -14.23 13.92 -6.87
CA ASN A 293 -15.08 14.59 -5.90
C ASN A 293 -16.56 14.28 -6.16
N HIS A 294 -17.28 13.93 -5.10
CA HIS A 294 -18.72 13.69 -5.09
C HIS A 294 -19.32 14.18 -3.78
N ASP A 295 -20.38 14.97 -3.85
CA ASP A 295 -21.15 15.31 -2.64
C ASP A 295 -22.11 14.17 -2.33
N ALA A 296 -21.92 13.50 -1.19
CA ALA A 296 -22.74 12.37 -0.82
C ALA A 296 -24.21 12.79 -0.68
N THR A 297 -25.11 12.11 -1.37
CA THR A 297 -26.55 12.40 -1.27
C THR A 297 -27.25 11.35 -0.42
N ALA A 298 -28.38 11.69 0.20
CA ALA A 298 -29.20 10.69 0.89
C ALA A 298 -29.66 9.55 -0.04
N GLN A 299 -29.71 9.79 -1.35
CA GLN A 299 -30.06 8.77 -2.34
C GLN A 299 -28.91 7.80 -2.63
N SER A 300 -27.66 8.29 -2.63
CA SER A 300 -26.48 7.46 -2.85
C SER A 300 -26.05 6.68 -1.60
N LEU A 301 -26.44 7.15 -0.41
CA LEU A 301 -26.10 6.54 0.87
C LEU A 301 -27.21 5.58 1.35
N GLY A 302 -26.83 4.51 2.04
CA GLY A 302 -27.74 3.65 2.80
C GLY A 302 -27.64 3.93 4.30
N CYS A 303 -27.86 2.91 5.12
CA CYS A 303 -27.42 2.86 6.52
C CYS A 303 -25.90 2.60 6.65
N TYR A 304 -25.34 1.96 5.63
CA TYR A 304 -23.91 1.84 5.36
C TYR A 304 -23.62 2.39 3.95
N ALA A 305 -22.40 2.87 3.75
CA ALA A 305 -21.92 3.35 2.47
C ALA A 305 -20.56 2.74 2.15
N GLN A 306 -20.53 1.88 1.13
CA GLN A 306 -19.32 1.28 0.57
C GLN A 306 -18.80 2.17 -0.54
N VAL A 307 -17.80 2.99 -0.23
CA VAL A 307 -17.10 3.82 -1.21
C VAL A 307 -16.03 2.96 -1.88
N GLY A 308 -16.17 2.77 -3.19
CA GLY A 308 -15.23 2.05 -4.04
C GLY A 308 -14.80 2.86 -5.25
N PHE A 309 -13.94 2.27 -6.06
CA PHE A 309 -13.58 2.84 -7.34
C PHE A 309 -13.18 1.75 -8.34
N ALA A 310 -13.40 2.04 -9.61
CA ALA A 310 -12.84 1.33 -10.74
C ALA A 310 -11.90 2.28 -11.50
N ALA A 311 -10.73 1.81 -11.89
CA ALA A 311 -9.72 2.58 -12.62
C ALA A 311 -8.86 1.66 -13.49
N SER A 312 -8.46 2.16 -14.67
CA SER A 312 -7.44 1.55 -15.52
C SER A 312 -6.31 2.53 -15.81
N ASP A 313 -5.12 2.00 -16.07
CA ASP A 313 -3.99 2.79 -16.59
C ASP A 313 -3.93 2.77 -18.12
N LEU A 314 -2.89 3.37 -18.66
CA LEU A 314 -2.58 3.45 -20.09
C LEU A 314 -1.61 2.34 -20.56
N ALA A 315 -1.36 1.31 -19.74
CA ALA A 315 -0.54 0.18 -20.15
C ALA A 315 -1.24 -0.66 -21.22
N ASP A 316 -0.50 -1.53 -21.90
CA ASP A 316 -1.04 -2.47 -22.90
C ASP A 316 -0.57 -3.91 -22.62
N PRO A 317 -1.45 -4.79 -22.10
CA PRO A 317 -2.84 -4.53 -21.73
C PRO A 317 -2.96 -3.60 -20.49
N PRO A 318 -4.08 -2.87 -20.32
CA PRO A 318 -4.27 -2.01 -19.15
C PRO A 318 -4.27 -2.80 -17.85
N ASN A 319 -3.58 -2.30 -16.83
CA ASN A 319 -3.78 -2.80 -15.47
C ASN A 319 -5.02 -2.13 -14.87
N VAL A 320 -5.87 -2.93 -14.23
CA VAL A 320 -7.18 -2.51 -13.74
C VAL A 320 -7.28 -2.73 -12.24
N THR A 321 -7.85 -1.75 -11.56
CA THR A 321 -8.31 -1.84 -10.18
C THR A 321 -9.81 -1.67 -10.14
N ASP A 322 -10.53 -2.59 -9.49
CA ASP A 322 -11.96 -2.45 -9.19
C ASP A 322 -12.23 -3.05 -7.80
N ARG A 323 -12.59 -2.20 -6.84
CA ARG A 323 -12.82 -2.62 -5.45
C ARG A 323 -13.50 -1.58 -4.58
N VAL A 324 -14.14 -2.06 -3.53
CA VAL A 324 -14.48 -1.27 -2.35
C VAL A 324 -13.19 -0.83 -1.67
N TYR A 325 -13.12 0.47 -1.37
CA TYR A 325 -11.96 1.07 -0.72
C TYR A 325 -12.20 1.31 0.77
N LYS A 326 -13.37 1.84 1.14
CA LYS A 326 -13.76 2.05 2.53
C LYS A 326 -15.26 1.92 2.69
N GLU A 327 -15.66 1.43 3.85
CA GLU A 327 -17.05 1.47 4.29
C GLU A 327 -17.24 2.48 5.43
N PHE A 328 -18.39 3.16 5.43
CA PHE A 328 -18.84 4.08 6.46
C PHE A 328 -20.21 3.66 7.00
N THR A 329 -20.45 3.86 8.29
CA THR A 329 -21.81 4.03 8.83
C THR A 329 -22.37 5.38 8.38
N VAL A 330 -23.66 5.46 8.13
CA VAL A 330 -24.29 6.72 7.71
C VAL A 330 -24.92 7.44 8.91
N ALA A 331 -24.61 8.73 9.06
CA ALA A 331 -25.10 9.56 10.16
C ALA A 331 -26.64 9.58 10.19
N GLY A 332 -27.21 9.22 11.34
CA GLY A 332 -28.66 9.09 11.49
C GLY A 332 -29.27 7.83 10.85
N GLY A 333 -28.46 7.00 10.20
CA GLY A 333 -28.87 5.68 9.72
C GLY A 333 -29.11 4.72 10.88
N ARG A 334 -30.16 3.90 10.79
CA ARG A 334 -30.46 2.88 11.81
C ARG A 334 -29.60 1.65 11.54
N ILE A 335 -28.58 1.43 12.37
CA ILE A 335 -27.78 0.19 12.33
C ILE A 335 -28.60 -0.95 12.94
N LEU A 336 -28.87 -1.98 12.14
CA LEU A 336 -29.65 -3.12 12.55
C LEU A 336 -28.75 -4.22 13.12
N LYS A 337 -29.00 -4.63 14.36
CA LYS A 337 -28.36 -5.82 14.93
C LYS A 337 -28.81 -7.05 14.13
N GLY A 338 -27.84 -7.78 13.57
CA GLY A 338 -28.13 -8.91 12.67
C GLY A 338 -28.01 -8.60 11.18
N ASP A 339 -27.79 -7.35 10.76
CA ASP A 339 -27.41 -7.01 9.39
C ASP A 339 -25.89 -7.21 9.24
N LEU A 340 -25.51 -8.42 8.87
CA LEU A 340 -24.13 -8.89 8.84
C LEU A 340 -23.45 -8.61 7.50
N ASN A 341 -24.24 -8.55 6.42
CA ASN A 341 -23.75 -8.16 5.10
C ASN A 341 -23.85 -6.65 4.83
N ARG A 342 -24.40 -5.89 5.79
CA ARG A 342 -24.51 -4.42 5.76
C ARG A 342 -25.36 -3.90 4.61
N SER A 343 -26.39 -4.67 4.25
CA SER A 343 -27.33 -4.36 3.17
C SER A 343 -28.47 -3.43 3.59
N CYS A 344 -28.48 -3.00 4.86
CA CYS A 344 -29.56 -2.23 5.49
C CYS A 344 -30.85 -3.00 5.67
N ARG A 345 -30.74 -4.32 5.63
CA ARG A 345 -31.84 -5.25 5.84
C ARG A 345 -31.31 -6.51 6.52
N VAL A 346 -32.04 -6.99 7.52
CA VAL A 346 -31.75 -8.29 8.14
C VAL A 346 -32.56 -9.35 7.41
N ASP A 347 -31.90 -10.23 6.64
CA ASP A 347 -32.58 -11.27 5.89
C ASP A 347 -31.81 -12.58 5.72
N GLY A 348 -32.22 -13.38 4.73
CA GLY A 348 -31.64 -14.69 4.49
C GLY A 348 -30.15 -14.63 4.14
N ALA A 349 -29.65 -13.51 3.61
CA ALA A 349 -28.23 -13.34 3.33
C ALA A 349 -27.40 -13.24 4.62
N ASP A 350 -27.91 -12.57 5.65
CA ASP A 350 -27.26 -12.52 6.97
C ASP A 350 -27.28 -13.87 7.67
N LEU A 351 -28.40 -14.59 7.53
CA LEU A 351 -28.54 -15.94 8.07
C LEU A 351 -27.48 -16.88 7.48
N LEU A 352 -27.11 -16.74 6.20
CA LEU A 352 -26.05 -17.53 5.60
C LEU A 352 -24.69 -17.25 6.27
N ILE A 353 -24.40 -16.01 6.63
CA ILE A 353 -23.14 -15.64 7.34
C ILE A 353 -23.08 -16.34 8.70
N VAL A 354 -24.17 -16.30 9.48
CA VAL A 354 -24.28 -17.05 10.74
C VAL A 354 -24.13 -18.56 10.50
N ALA A 355 -24.81 -19.10 9.48
CA ALA A 355 -24.78 -20.54 9.18
C ALA A 355 -23.38 -21.06 8.85
N PHE A 356 -22.56 -20.29 8.11
CA PHE A 356 -21.18 -20.68 7.80
C PHE A 356 -20.27 -20.74 9.05
N ALA A 357 -20.49 -19.82 9.99
CA ALA A 357 -19.71 -19.73 11.22
C ALA A 357 -20.32 -20.53 12.39
N PHE A 358 -21.51 -21.10 12.24
CA PHE A 358 -22.24 -21.74 13.34
C PHE A 358 -21.43 -22.85 14.01
N GLY A 359 -21.40 -22.79 15.34
CA GLY A 359 -20.63 -23.63 16.25
C GLY A 359 -19.15 -23.25 16.39
N ALA A 360 -18.65 -22.26 15.64
CA ALA A 360 -17.25 -21.85 15.71
C ALA A 360 -16.97 -20.93 16.90
N ARG A 361 -15.74 -21.02 17.43
CA ARG A 361 -15.27 -20.20 18.57
C ARG A 361 -14.14 -19.27 18.16
N ASN A 362 -13.99 -18.16 18.88
CA ASN A 362 -12.89 -17.23 18.65
C ASN A 362 -11.53 -17.95 18.62
N GLY A 363 -10.79 -17.77 17.53
CA GLY A 363 -9.53 -18.46 17.22
C GLY A 363 -9.67 -19.63 16.23
N GLU A 364 -10.88 -20.08 15.91
CA GLU A 364 -11.10 -21.14 14.92
C GLU A 364 -11.20 -20.60 13.49
N PRO A 365 -10.79 -21.37 12.46
CA PRO A 365 -10.79 -20.90 11.07
C PRO A 365 -12.16 -20.48 10.52
N ARG A 366 -13.25 -21.03 11.07
CA ARG A 366 -14.63 -20.71 10.64
C ARG A 366 -15.28 -19.61 11.47
N TYR A 367 -14.62 -19.14 12.52
CA TYR A 367 -15.18 -18.10 13.37
C TYR A 367 -15.21 -16.77 12.63
N SER A 368 -16.38 -16.14 12.65
CA SER A 368 -16.57 -14.80 12.11
C SER A 368 -17.04 -13.89 13.24
N LYS A 369 -16.29 -12.81 13.48
CA LYS A 369 -16.70 -11.82 14.48
C LYS A 369 -18.00 -11.12 14.09
N LEU A 370 -18.32 -11.06 12.80
CA LEU A 370 -19.61 -10.54 12.32
C LEU A 370 -20.76 -11.49 12.70
N ALA A 371 -20.53 -12.80 12.73
CA ALA A 371 -21.55 -13.78 13.08
C ALA A 371 -21.74 -13.96 14.61
N ASP A 372 -20.77 -13.53 15.42
CA ASP A 372 -20.83 -13.48 16.89
C ASP A 372 -21.57 -12.20 17.34
N ILE A 373 -22.86 -12.14 17.00
CA ILE A 373 -23.76 -10.98 17.15
C ILE A 373 -23.91 -10.55 18.62
N ASN A 374 -23.82 -11.48 19.57
CA ASN A 374 -23.92 -11.19 20.99
C ASN A 374 -22.56 -10.96 21.69
N ASP A 375 -21.46 -10.98 20.93
CA ASP A 375 -20.08 -10.81 21.38
C ASP A 375 -19.60 -11.82 22.46
N ASP A 376 -20.20 -13.01 22.55
CA ASP A 376 -19.83 -14.02 23.56
C ASP A 376 -18.66 -14.94 23.16
N ASN A 377 -18.07 -14.70 21.98
CA ASN A 377 -16.95 -15.42 21.35
C ASN A 377 -17.31 -16.82 20.83
N ILE A 378 -18.59 -17.12 20.69
CA ILE A 378 -19.11 -18.37 20.14
C ILE A 378 -20.26 -18.04 19.21
N VAL A 379 -20.21 -18.50 17.96
CA VAL A 379 -21.36 -18.35 17.05
C VAL A 379 -22.35 -19.50 17.31
N ASP A 380 -23.45 -19.25 17.99
CA ASP A 380 -24.43 -20.27 18.37
C ASP A 380 -25.90 -19.84 18.23
N GLY A 381 -26.81 -20.60 18.87
CA GLY A 381 -28.25 -20.34 18.81
C GLY A 381 -28.65 -18.97 19.38
N ARG A 382 -27.81 -18.32 20.18
CA ARG A 382 -28.04 -16.97 20.71
C ARG A 382 -27.83 -15.92 19.62
N ASP A 383 -26.80 -16.04 18.81
CA ASP A 383 -26.59 -15.15 17.66
C ASP A 383 -27.72 -15.31 16.65
N LEU A 384 -28.13 -16.56 16.40
CA LEU A 384 -29.28 -16.84 15.56
C LEU A 384 -30.57 -16.23 16.12
N ALA A 385 -30.78 -16.25 17.43
CA ALA A 385 -31.95 -15.62 18.06
C ALA A 385 -31.93 -14.09 17.95
N GLU A 386 -30.75 -13.47 18.07
CA GLU A 386 -30.57 -12.02 17.87
C GLU A 386 -30.84 -11.61 16.42
N LEU A 387 -30.34 -12.37 15.45
CA LEU A 387 -30.64 -12.19 14.03
C LEU A 387 -32.14 -12.37 13.77
N ALA A 388 -32.73 -13.46 14.28
CA ALA A 388 -34.15 -13.76 14.10
C ALA A 388 -35.06 -12.69 14.71
N GLY A 389 -34.64 -12.08 15.83
CA GLY A 389 -35.36 -10.99 16.48
C GLY A 389 -35.48 -9.72 15.64
N ASN A 390 -34.60 -9.55 14.64
CA ASN A 390 -34.60 -8.43 13.72
C ASN A 390 -34.94 -8.84 12.27
N PHE A 391 -35.25 -10.11 12.02
CA PHE A 391 -35.43 -10.63 10.65
C PHE A 391 -36.57 -9.94 9.92
N GLY A 392 -36.29 -9.42 8.73
CA GLY A 392 -37.21 -8.67 7.90
C GLY A 392 -37.21 -7.15 8.15
N GLU A 393 -36.52 -6.67 9.18
CA GLU A 393 -36.33 -5.23 9.43
C GLU A 393 -35.48 -4.59 8.33
N SER A 394 -35.73 -3.32 8.06
CA SER A 394 -34.92 -2.47 7.16
C SER A 394 -34.69 -1.10 7.80
N SER A 395 -33.55 -0.50 7.46
CA SER A 395 -33.13 0.83 7.93
C SER A 395 -33.88 1.94 7.23
#